data_AF-A0A2N2R4J4-F1
#
_entry.id   AF-A0A2N2R4J4-F1
#
_cell.length_a   1.000
_cell.length_b   1.000
_cell.length_c   1.000
_cell.angle_alpha   90.00
_cell.angle_beta   90.00
_cell.angle_gamma   90.00
#
_symmetry.space_group_name_H-M   'P 1'
#
loop_
_entity.id
_entity.type
_entity.pdbx_description
1 polymer ?
#
loop_
_entity_poly.entity_id
_entity_poly.type
_entity_poly.pdbx_seq_one_letter_code
_entity_poly.pdbx_strand_id
1 'polypeptide(L)'
;MINEIDIDNAQLDKLRQSGVPVVDIRLQSEWEETGIVSGSKLLTFFDEKGRADAAGWLEKVNPIAKPNEPVIVICRSGNRTKAVSRFLSQQAGYATVYNVKSGIKGWIGAGGPVVPATQTIASCKAAKTC
;
A
#
# COMPACT_ATOMS: atom_id res chain seq x y z
N MET A 1 1.52 -8.49 -20.19
CA MET A 1 2.03 -9.46 -19.20
C MET A 1 1.75 -8.88 -17.83
N ILE A 2 1.25 -9.70 -16.90
CA ILE A 2 0.94 -9.26 -15.53
C ILE A 2 2.22 -9.41 -14.73
N ASN A 3 2.78 -8.32 -14.23
CA ASN A 3 4.02 -8.34 -13.44
C ASN A 3 3.70 -8.02 -11.97
N GLU A 4 2.85 -8.85 -11.36
CA GLU A 4 2.73 -8.89 -9.89
C GLU A 4 3.87 -9.74 -9.33
N ILE A 5 4.61 -9.20 -8.36
CA ILE A 5 5.70 -9.90 -7.70
C ILE A 5 5.36 -9.98 -6.22
N ASP A 6 5.08 -11.18 -5.75
CA ASP A 6 4.93 -11.42 -4.31
C ASP A 6 6.29 -11.22 -3.63
N ILE A 7 6.32 -10.37 -2.61
CA ILE A 7 7.50 -10.10 -1.79
C ILE A 7 7.24 -10.38 -0.32
N ASP A 8 8.30 -10.79 0.37
CA ASP A 8 8.31 -10.93 1.82
C ASP A 8 8.72 -9.62 2.52
N ASN A 9 8.57 -9.61 3.85
CA ASN A 9 8.92 -8.46 4.68
C ASN A 9 10.38 -8.02 4.49
N ALA A 10 11.32 -8.97 4.38
CA ALA A 10 12.73 -8.64 4.16
C ALA A 10 12.96 -7.92 2.81
N GLN A 11 12.19 -8.28 1.78
CA GLN A 11 12.25 -7.60 0.49
C GLN A 11 11.54 -6.24 0.53
N LEU A 12 10.42 -6.14 1.26
CA LEU A 12 9.75 -4.86 1.50
C LEU A 12 10.72 -3.84 2.10
N ASP A 13 11.50 -4.23 3.10
CA ASP A 13 12.50 -3.36 3.73
C ASP A 13 13.56 -2.89 2.73
N LYS A 14 14.13 -3.83 1.96
CA LYS A 14 15.12 -3.51 0.92
C LYS A 14 14.58 -2.58 -0.16
N LEU A 15 13.38 -2.85 -0.68
CA LEU A 15 12.79 -2.06 -1.75
C LEU A 15 12.42 -0.66 -1.25
N ARG A 16 11.85 -0.56 -0.06
CA ARG A 16 11.58 0.73 0.60
C ARG A 16 12.87 1.53 0.78
N GLN A 17 13.95 0.91 1.24
CA GLN A 17 15.27 1.56 1.38
C GLN A 17 15.86 1.95 0.02
N SER A 18 15.56 1.20 -1.04
CA SER A 18 15.92 1.54 -2.42
C SER A 18 15.12 2.72 -2.99
N GLY A 19 14.18 3.30 -2.23
CA GLY A 19 13.37 4.43 -2.64
C GLY A 19 12.05 4.07 -3.32
N VAL A 20 11.65 2.79 -3.30
CA VAL A 20 10.39 2.35 -3.89
C VAL A 20 9.21 2.80 -3.01
N PRO A 21 8.19 3.48 -3.56
CA PRO A 21 7.05 3.93 -2.80
C PRO A 21 6.22 2.74 -2.29
N VAL A 22 5.87 2.77 -1.00
CA VAL A 22 4.99 1.79 -0.36
C VAL A 22 3.61 2.40 -0.23
N VAL A 23 2.59 1.73 -0.75
CA VAL A 23 1.18 2.13 -0.68
C VAL A 23 0.44 1.18 0.26
N ASP A 24 -0.06 1.72 1.36
CA ASP A 24 -0.84 0.98 2.34
C ASP A 24 -2.33 1.10 2.00
N ILE A 25 -2.95 -0.03 1.68
CA ILE A 25 -4.36 -0.12 1.28
C ILE A 25 -5.32 -0.51 2.40
N ARG A 26 -4.83 -0.57 3.64
CA ARG A 26 -5.67 -0.87 4.81
C ARG A 26 -6.58 0.31 5.16
N LEU A 27 -7.47 0.08 6.12
CA LEU A 27 -8.35 1.12 6.66
C LEU A 27 -7.60 2.00 7.66
N GLN A 28 -8.10 3.22 7.85
CA GLN A 28 -7.56 4.17 8.82
C GLN A 28 -7.54 3.62 10.24
N SER A 29 -8.61 2.97 10.68
CA SER A 29 -8.67 2.34 12.00
C SER A 29 -7.56 1.30 12.20
N GLU A 30 -7.23 0.53 11.16
CA GLU A 30 -6.13 -0.44 11.24
C GLU A 30 -4.77 0.24 11.42
N TRP A 31 -4.57 1.38 10.77
CA TRP A 31 -3.35 2.18 10.88
C TRP A 31 -3.18 2.77 12.28
N GLU A 32 -4.29 3.17 12.92
CA GLU A 32 -4.27 3.68 14.30
C GLU A 32 -3.97 2.58 15.32
N GLU A 33 -4.51 1.38 15.11
CA GLU A 33 -4.30 0.25 16.02
C GLU A 33 -2.90 -0.37 15.92
N THR A 34 -2.40 -0.54 14.70
CA THR A 34 -1.15 -1.29 14.46
C THR A 34 0.04 -0.44 14.04
N GLY A 35 -0.21 0.81 13.64
CA GLY A 35 0.79 1.65 12.99
C GLY A 35 0.95 1.33 11.50
N ILE A 36 1.90 2.02 10.88
CA ILE A 36 2.22 1.94 9.45
C ILE A 36 3.73 1.81 9.26
N VAL A 37 4.15 1.34 8.10
CA VAL A 37 5.57 1.38 7.73
C VAL A 37 5.97 2.84 7.43
N SER A 38 7.12 3.30 7.92
CA SER A 38 7.47 4.73 7.78
C SER A 38 7.73 5.11 6.33
N GLY A 39 7.16 6.23 5.88
CA GLY A 39 7.22 6.64 4.48
C GLY A 39 6.20 5.94 3.58
N SER A 40 5.33 5.08 4.14
CA SER A 40 4.19 4.54 3.42
C SER A 40 3.17 5.63 3.10
N LYS A 41 2.61 5.54 1.90
CA LYS A 41 1.50 6.35 1.41
C LYS A 41 0.21 5.66 1.77
N LEU A 42 -0.59 6.34 2.58
CA LEU A 42 -1.83 5.81 3.11
C LEU A 42 -2.96 6.05 2.13
N LEU A 43 -3.45 4.99 1.50
CA LEU A 43 -4.53 5.06 0.52
C LEU A 43 -5.49 3.88 0.69
N THR A 44 -6.55 4.09 1.44
CA THR A 44 -7.63 3.13 1.64
C THR A 44 -8.19 2.64 0.29
N PHE A 45 -8.10 1.34 -0.01
CA PHE A 45 -8.72 0.79 -1.21
C PHE A 45 -10.16 0.34 -0.96
N PHE A 46 -10.42 -0.21 0.23
CA PHE A 46 -11.76 -0.59 0.66
C PHE A 46 -12.23 0.37 1.76
N ASP A 47 -13.48 0.78 1.68
CA ASP A 47 -14.20 1.50 2.73
C ASP A 47 -14.69 0.56 3.84
N GLU A 48 -15.16 1.13 4.95
CA GLU A 48 -15.76 0.37 6.06
C GLU A 48 -16.95 -0.51 5.63
N LYS A 49 -17.60 -0.14 4.52
CA LYS A 49 -18.71 -0.89 3.91
C LYS A 49 -18.26 -1.97 2.92
N GLY A 50 -16.95 -2.20 2.77
CA GLY A 50 -16.39 -3.15 1.81
C GLY A 50 -16.51 -2.70 0.34
N ARG A 51 -16.92 -1.46 0.10
CA ARG A 51 -16.92 -0.85 -1.24
C ARG A 51 -15.50 -0.43 -1.58
N ALA A 52 -15.06 -0.70 -2.80
CA ALA A 52 -13.78 -0.23 -3.30
C ALA A 52 -14.01 0.54 -4.61
N ASP A 53 -13.52 1.77 -4.65
CA ASP A 53 -13.50 2.56 -5.88
C ASP A 53 -12.10 2.51 -6.48
N ALA A 54 -11.85 1.47 -7.26
CA ALA A 54 -10.54 1.22 -7.81
C ALA A 54 -10.12 2.36 -8.77
N ALA A 55 -11.06 2.90 -9.55
CA ALA A 55 -10.81 3.98 -10.51
C ALA A 55 -10.37 5.27 -9.81
N GLY A 56 -11.13 5.76 -8.82
CA GLY A 56 -10.75 6.93 -8.03
C GLY A 56 -9.48 6.70 -7.20
N TRP A 57 -9.27 5.48 -6.71
CA TRP A 57 -8.02 5.12 -6.04
C TRP A 57 -6.82 5.20 -7.00
N LEU A 58 -6.99 4.81 -8.26
CA LEU A 58 -5.93 4.91 -9.25
C LEU A 58 -5.45 6.34 -9.47
N GLU A 59 -6.40 7.27 -9.57
CA GLU A 59 -6.08 8.69 -9.74
C GLU A 59 -5.25 9.23 -8.57
N LYS A 60 -5.45 8.70 -7.37
CA LYS A 60 -4.64 9.03 -6.19
C LYS A 60 -3.25 8.37 -6.22
N VAL A 61 -3.09 7.22 -6.87
CA VAL A 61 -1.80 6.49 -6.95
C VAL A 61 -0.92 6.98 -8.11
N ASN A 62 -1.53 7.44 -9.19
CA ASN A 62 -0.82 7.99 -10.36
C ASN A 62 0.21 9.10 -10.04
N PRO A 63 -0.05 10.04 -9.10
CA PRO A 63 0.98 11.01 -8.68
C PRO A 63 2.02 10.45 -7.70
N ILE A 64 1.80 9.26 -7.12
CA ILE A 64 2.68 8.64 -6.13
C ILE A 64 3.73 7.76 -6.80
N ALA A 65 3.30 6.96 -7.76
CA ALA A 65 4.14 6.08 -8.53
C ALA A 65 3.75 6.24 -10.00
N LYS A 66 4.73 6.23 -10.90
CA LYS A 66 4.43 6.25 -12.33
C LYS A 66 4.23 4.82 -12.84
N PRO A 67 3.53 4.63 -13.96
CA PRO A 67 3.38 3.32 -14.60
C PRO A 67 4.72 2.63 -14.91
N ASN A 68 5.78 3.41 -15.15
CA ASN A 68 7.11 2.87 -15.45
C ASN A 68 7.98 2.64 -14.20
N GLU A 69 7.46 2.94 -13.00
CA GLU A 69 8.17 2.80 -11.74
C GLU A 69 7.60 1.63 -10.92
N PRO A 70 8.43 0.91 -10.16
CA PRO A 70 7.94 -0.09 -9.23
C PRO A 70 7.12 0.56 -8.12
N VAL A 71 6.03 -0.10 -7.72
CA VAL A 71 5.25 0.29 -6.54
C VAL A 71 5.04 -0.91 -5.64
N ILE A 72 5.11 -0.70 -4.33
CA ILE A 72 4.81 -1.73 -3.35
C ILE A 72 3.42 -1.49 -2.79
N VAL A 73 2.62 -2.53 -2.70
CA VAL A 73 1.27 -2.47 -2.13
C VAL A 73 1.22 -3.41 -0.93
N ILE A 74 0.82 -2.86 0.22
CA ILE A 74 0.70 -3.59 1.48
C ILE A 74 -0.73 -3.55 2.00
N CYS A 75 -1.21 -4.70 2.46
CA CYS A 75 -2.50 -4.84 3.12
C CYS A 75 -2.35 -5.49 4.50
N ARG A 76 -3.46 -5.80 5.16
CA ARG A 76 -3.48 -6.52 6.43
C ARG A 76 -3.00 -7.96 6.31
N SER A 77 -3.38 -8.65 5.22
CA SER A 77 -3.25 -10.12 5.09
C SER A 77 -2.98 -10.60 3.67
N GLY A 78 -2.59 -9.72 2.72
CA GLY A 78 -2.27 -10.08 1.33
C GLY A 78 -3.47 -10.41 0.41
N ASN A 79 -4.65 -10.72 0.95
CA ASN A 79 -5.79 -11.19 0.14
C ASN A 79 -6.46 -10.09 -0.70
N ARG A 80 -6.51 -8.87 -0.16
CA ARG A 80 -7.09 -7.68 -0.80
C ARG A 80 -6.18 -7.12 -1.90
N THR A 81 -4.87 -7.36 -1.78
CA THR A 81 -3.87 -6.79 -2.68
C THR A 81 -3.96 -7.37 -4.09
N LYS A 82 -4.30 -8.65 -4.27
CA LYS A 82 -4.42 -9.27 -5.61
C LYS A 82 -5.37 -8.53 -6.55
N ALA A 83 -6.51 -8.06 -6.00
CA ALA A 83 -7.45 -7.26 -6.78
C ALA A 83 -6.82 -5.94 -7.22
N VAL A 84 -6.10 -5.28 -6.31
CA VAL A 84 -5.38 -4.02 -6.57
C VAL A 84 -4.21 -4.23 -7.54
N SER A 85 -3.42 -5.29 -7.39
CA SER A 85 -2.28 -5.62 -8.26
C SER A 85 -2.74 -5.84 -9.69
N ARG A 86 -3.78 -6.65 -9.89
CA ARG A 86 -4.38 -6.86 -11.21
C ARG A 86 -4.88 -5.56 -11.80
N PHE A 87 -5.56 -4.76 -10.98
CA PHE A 87 -6.11 -3.50 -11.40
C PHE A 87 -5.02 -2.48 -11.79
N LEU A 88 -3.96 -2.32 -11.00
CA LEU A 88 -2.79 -1.49 -11.32
C LEU A 88 -2.08 -1.98 -12.59
N SER A 89 -1.92 -3.29 -12.74
CA SER A 89 -1.28 -3.84 -13.95
C SER A 89 -2.15 -3.65 -15.19
N GLN A 90 -3.48 -3.84 -15.09
CA GLN A 90 -4.39 -3.78 -16.24
C GLN A 90 -4.86 -2.36 -16.59
N GLN A 91 -5.32 -1.57 -15.61
CA GLN A 91 -5.82 -0.22 -15.86
C GLN A 91 -4.70 0.80 -15.93
N ALA A 92 -3.71 0.68 -15.04
CA ALA A 92 -2.70 1.70 -14.90
C ALA A 92 -1.40 1.39 -15.67
N GLY A 93 -1.29 0.17 -16.22
CA GLY A 93 -0.15 -0.24 -17.03
C GLY A 93 1.15 -0.29 -16.24
N TYR A 94 1.08 -0.51 -14.92
CA TYR A 94 2.28 -0.55 -14.09
C TYR A 94 3.18 -1.71 -14.49
N ALA A 95 4.46 -1.40 -14.75
CA ALA A 95 5.46 -2.37 -15.17
C ALA A 95 5.82 -3.35 -14.05
N THR A 96 5.75 -2.93 -12.79
CA THR A 96 6.09 -3.79 -11.65
C THR A 96 5.27 -3.41 -10.41
N VAL A 97 4.47 -4.35 -9.93
CA VAL A 97 3.69 -4.19 -8.69
C VAL A 97 4.13 -5.24 -7.69
N TYR A 98 4.71 -4.80 -6.58
CA TYR A 98 5.14 -5.67 -5.50
C TYR A 98 4.00 -5.87 -4.48
N ASN A 99 3.57 -7.11 -4.30
CA ASN A 99 2.55 -7.46 -3.30
C ASN A 99 3.20 -8.01 -2.04
N VAL A 100 2.95 -7.40 -0.89
CA VAL A 100 3.42 -7.93 0.39
C VAL A 100 2.51 -9.07 0.86
N LYS A 101 2.96 -10.31 0.66
CA LYS A 101 2.15 -11.52 0.86
C LYS A 101 1.69 -11.69 2.31
N SER A 102 2.60 -11.42 3.23
CA SER A 102 2.37 -11.52 4.68
C SER A 102 1.64 -10.31 5.27
N GLY A 103 1.42 -9.27 4.44
CA GLY A 103 0.86 -7.99 4.87
C GLY A 103 1.63 -7.34 6.03
N ILE A 104 1.00 -6.36 6.67
CA ILE A 104 1.62 -5.71 7.82
C ILE A 104 1.63 -6.57 9.09
N LYS A 105 0.69 -7.52 9.22
CA LYS A 105 0.70 -8.44 10.37
C LYS A 105 1.98 -9.26 10.37
N GLY A 106 2.39 -9.75 9.20
CA GLY A 106 3.68 -10.39 9.05
C GLY A 106 4.83 -9.44 9.40
N TRP A 107 4.80 -8.20 8.90
CA TRP A 107 5.85 -7.21 9.17
C TRP A 107 6.06 -6.97 10.66
N ILE A 108 4.98 -6.71 11.40
CA ILE A 108 5.01 -6.51 12.85
C ILE A 108 5.44 -7.79 13.57
N GLY A 109 4.90 -8.95 13.16
CA GLY A 109 5.27 -10.25 13.73
C GLY A 109 6.74 -10.62 13.50
N ALA A 110 7.35 -10.12 12.42
CA ALA A 110 8.78 -10.26 12.13
C ALA A 110 9.66 -9.24 12.89
N GLY A 111 9.09 -8.40 13.75
CA GLY A 111 9.80 -7.34 14.46
C GLY A 111 10.14 -6.12 13.60
N GLY A 112 9.44 -5.94 12.48
CA GLY A 112 9.64 -4.81 11.58
C GLY A 112 9.21 -3.48 12.23
N PRO A 113 9.98 -2.39 12.08
CA PRO A 113 9.65 -1.10 12.66
C PRO A 113 8.36 -0.54 12.04
N VAL A 114 7.44 -0.12 12.89
CA VAL A 114 6.22 0.61 12.51
C VAL A 114 6.19 1.94 13.24
N VAL A 115 5.64 2.95 12.58
CA VAL A 115 5.40 4.27 13.17
C VAL A 115 3.90 4.47 13.37
N PRO A 116 3.49 5.20 14.43
CA PRO A 116 2.10 5.51 14.65
C PRO A 116 1.56 6.33 13.47
N ALA A 117 0.48 5.85 12.88
CA ALA A 117 -0.11 6.48 11.71
C ALA A 117 -0.75 7.84 12.01
N THR A 118 -0.90 8.20 13.28
CA THR A 118 -1.52 9.43 13.77
C THR A 118 -0.97 10.67 13.07
N GLN A 119 0.34 10.72 12.80
CA GLN A 119 0.97 11.85 12.10
C GLN A 119 0.57 11.90 10.63
N THR A 120 0.57 10.76 9.95
CA THR A 120 0.23 10.67 8.52
C THR A 120 -1.28 10.81 8.28
N ILE A 121 -2.11 10.33 9.20
CA ILE A 121 -3.56 10.54 9.23
C ILE A 121 -3.86 12.03 9.44
N ALA A 122 -3.15 12.70 10.35
CA ALA A 122 -3.29 14.14 10.55
C ALA A 122 -2.90 14.91 9.27
N SER A 123 -1.81 14.53 8.59
CA SER A 123 -1.42 15.12 7.30
C SER A 123 -2.45 14.86 6.19
N CYS A 124 -3.04 13.68 6.16
CA CYS A 124 -4.07 13.31 5.18
C CYS A 124 -5.39 14.06 5.44
N LYS A 125 -5.82 14.21 6.71
CA LYS A 125 -6.96 15.05 7.12
C LYS A 125 -6.73 16.52 6.78
N ALA A 126 -5.52 17.03 7.00
CA ALA A 126 -5.16 18.40 6.65
C ALA A 126 -5.22 18.65 5.13
N ALA A 127 -4.93 17.63 4.32
CA ALA A 127 -4.89 17.72 2.86
C ALA A 127 -6.22 17.37 2.15
N LYS A 128 -7.33 17.10 2.89
CA LYS A 128 -8.65 16.70 2.34
C LYS A 128 -8.59 15.59 1.26
N THR A 129 -7.60 14.71 1.37
CA THR A 129 -7.30 13.68 0.36
C THR A 129 -7.45 12.26 0.89
N CYS A 130 -7.78 12.12 2.18
CA CYS A 130 -8.62 11.02 2.63
C CYS A 130 -10.06 11.36 2.18
#